data_AF-A0A3B0YM81-F1
#
_entry.id   AF-A0A3B0YM81-F1
#
_cell.length_a   1.000
_cell.length_b   1.000
_cell.length_c   1.000
_cell.angle_alpha   90.00
_cell.angle_beta   90.00
_cell.angle_gamma   90.00
#
_symmetry.space_group_name_H-M   'P 1'
#
loop_
_entity.id
_entity.type
_entity.pdbx_description
1 polymer ?
#
loop_
_entity_poly.entity_id
_entity_poly.type
_entity_poly.pdbx_seq_one_letter_code
_entity_poly.pdbx_strand_id
1 'polypeptide(L)' 'MKIDSVLSQAITGIQRGLSSARDNAATIASADSFSNGSSDKLVEAMVGLKLDKLQVQASTEVLKAADEMIGTLFDDKT' A
#
# COMPACT_ATOMS: atom_id res chain seq x y z
N MET A 1 -0.67 -23.83 0.73
CA MET A 1 -2.12 -23.71 1.03
C MET A 1 -2.64 -22.40 0.45
N LYS A 2 -3.96 -22.22 0.28
CA LYS A 2 -4.54 -20.97 -0.26
C LYS A 2 -4.22 -19.75 0.61
N ILE A 3 -4.11 -19.94 1.94
CA ILE A 3 -3.79 -18.89 2.92
C ILE A 3 -2.35 -18.36 2.74
N ASP A 4 -1.36 -19.24 2.54
CA ASP A 4 0.02 -18.82 2.27
C ASP A 4 0.12 -17.93 1.03
N SER A 5 -0.68 -18.23 0.01
CA SER A 5 -0.77 -17.43 -1.22
C SER A 5 -1.37 -16.05 -0.96
N VAL A 6 -2.38 -15.96 -0.08
CA VAL A 6 -3.01 -14.67 0.29
C VAL A 6 -2.07 -13.81 1.11
N LEU A 7 -1.34 -14.39 2.07
CA LEU A 7 -0.31 -13.69 2.85
C LEU A 7 0.80 -13.13 1.96
N SER A 8 1.33 -13.94 1.04
CA SER A 8 2.35 -13.52 0.09
C SER A 8 1.86 -12.36 -0.81
N GLN A 9 0.62 -12.44 -1.29
CA GLN A 9 0.00 -11.37 -2.07
C GLN A 9 -0.22 -10.10 -1.26
N ALA A 10 -0.64 -10.21 0.00
CA ALA A 10 -0.80 -9.07 0.90
C ALA A 10 0.53 -8.35 1.14
N ILE A 11 1.59 -9.11 1.47
CA ILE A 11 2.94 -8.56 1.65
C ILE A 11 3.44 -7.90 0.37
N THR A 12 3.25 -8.54 -0.78
CA THR A 12 3.63 -7.98 -2.09
C THR A 12 2.88 -6.67 -2.37
N GLY A 13 1.58 -6.63 -2.04
CA GLY A 13 0.74 -5.43 -2.19
C GLY A 13 1.22 -4.27 -1.31
N ILE A 14 1.57 -4.56 -0.05
CA ILE A 14 2.17 -3.57 0.88
C ILE A 14 3.49 -3.04 0.33
N GLN A 15 4.40 -3.93 -0.10
CA GLN A 15 5.71 -3.54 -0.62
C GLN A 15 5.58 -2.67 -1.88
N ARG A 16 4.68 -3.06 -2.81
CA ARG A 16 4.43 -2.29 -4.04
C ARG A 16 3.84 -0.91 -3.72
N GLY A 17 2.83 -0.86 -2.84
CA GLY A 17 2.21 0.40 -2.43
C GLY A 17 3.21 1.33 -1.72
N LEU A 18 4.10 0.78 -0.88
CA LEU A 18 5.14 1.56 -0.22
C LEU A 18 6.20 2.10 -1.20
N SER A 19 6.58 1.32 -2.20
CA SER A 19 7.50 1.79 -3.25
C SER A 19 6.89 2.96 -4.02
N SER A 20 5.66 2.79 -4.52
CA SER A 20 4.93 3.84 -5.25
C SER A 20 4.71 5.09 -4.41
N ALA A 21 4.37 4.92 -3.12
CA ALA A 21 4.21 6.02 -2.19
C ALA A 21 5.51 6.82 -2.01
N ARG A 22 6.67 6.16 -1.97
CA ARG A 22 7.97 6.82 -1.88
C ARG A 22 8.28 7.63 -3.13
N ASP A 23 7.95 7.10 -4.31
CA ASP A 23 8.16 7.78 -5.59
C ASP A 23 7.28 9.03 -5.72
N ASN A 24 6.00 8.91 -5.36
CA ASN A 24 5.06 10.03 -5.32
C ASN A 24 5.47 11.08 -4.27
N ALA A 25 5.90 10.65 -3.08
CA ALA A 25 6.41 11.55 -2.05
C ALA A 25 7.68 12.30 -2.48
N ALA A 26 8.62 11.62 -3.16
CA ALA A 26 9.81 12.25 -3.71
C ALA A 26 9.45 13.31 -4.76
N THR A 27 8.47 13.01 -5.62
CA THR A 27 7.95 13.95 -6.63
C THR A 27 7.37 15.19 -5.96
N ILE A 28 6.53 15.02 -4.93
CA ILE A 28 5.95 16.12 -4.14
C ILE A 28 7.05 16.96 -3.48
N ALA A 29 8.05 16.32 -2.86
CA ALA A 29 9.16 17.03 -2.20
C ALA A 29 10.02 17.83 -3.19
N SER A 30 10.18 17.34 -4.42
CA SER A 30 10.88 18.03 -5.50
C SER A 30 10.05 19.11 -6.20
N ALA A 31 8.74 19.22 -5.89
CA ALA A 31 7.81 20.09 -6.60
C ALA A 31 8.21 21.58 -6.56
N ASP A 32 8.78 22.03 -5.43
CA ASP A 32 9.29 23.40 -5.26
C ASP A 32 10.44 23.75 -6.22
N SER A 33 11.15 22.74 -6.76
CA SER A 33 12.25 22.97 -7.71
C SER A 33 11.77 23.23 -9.15
N PHE A 34 10.48 23.04 -9.45
CA PHE A 34 9.96 23.22 -10.80
C PHE A 34 9.23 24.55 -10.97
N SER A 35 9.91 25.54 -11.53
CA SER A 35 9.30 26.82 -11.88
C SER A 35 8.26 26.69 -13.01
N ASN A 36 7.06 27.26 -12.79
CA ASN A 36 6.08 27.69 -13.79
C ASN A 36 5.40 26.66 -14.74
N GLY A 37 5.32 25.37 -14.36
CA GLY A 37 4.54 24.39 -15.15
C GLY A 37 4.10 23.12 -14.42
N SER A 38 4.29 23.04 -13.10
CA SER A 38 4.33 21.76 -12.36
C SER A 38 3.18 21.52 -11.41
N SER A 39 2.16 22.38 -11.39
CA SER A 39 0.99 22.19 -10.54
C SER A 39 0.23 20.90 -10.87
N ASP A 40 0.12 20.53 -12.15
CA ASP A 40 -0.56 19.27 -12.55
C ASP A 40 0.21 18.04 -12.08
N LYS A 41 1.55 18.06 -12.20
CA LYS A 41 2.42 16.96 -11.73
C LYS A 41 2.40 16.84 -10.21
N LEU A 42 2.34 17.95 -9.50
CA LEU A 42 2.16 17.97 -8.05
C LEU A 42 0.80 17.38 -7.66
N VAL A 43 -0.29 17.79 -8.32
CA VAL A 43 -1.64 17.26 -8.06
C VAL A 43 -1.70 15.76 -8.36
N GLU A 44 -1.14 15.32 -9.50
CA GLU A 44 -1.04 13.91 -9.88
C GLU A 44 -0.28 13.10 -8.80
N ALA A 45 0.87 13.60 -8.35
CA ALA A 45 1.66 12.93 -7.31
C ALA A 45 0.93 12.89 -5.95
N MET A 46 0.20 13.95 -5.57
CA MET A 46 -0.60 13.96 -4.34
C MET A 46 -1.77 12.97 -4.39
N VAL A 47 -2.47 12.89 -5.53
CA VAL A 47 -3.54 11.90 -5.73
C VAL A 47 -2.97 10.49 -5.76
N GLY A 48 -1.86 10.30 -6.47
CA GLY A 48 -1.10 9.05 -6.51
C GLY A 48 -0.71 8.57 -5.10
N LEU A 49 -0.12 9.45 -4.29
CA LEU A 49 0.25 9.14 -2.92
C LEU A 49 -0.96 8.70 -2.06
N LYS A 50 -2.11 9.34 -2.26
CA LYS A 50 -3.35 8.95 -1.57
C LYS A 50 -3.84 7.57 -2.02
N LEU A 51 -3.75 7.28 -3.32
CA LEU A 51 -4.08 5.97 -3.87
C LEU A 51 -3.14 4.89 -3.32
N ASP A 52 -1.85 5.17 -3.22
CA ASP A 52 -0.86 4.25 -2.66
C ASP A 52 -1.14 3.94 -1.19
N LYS A 53 -1.53 4.96 -0.41
CA LYS A 53 -1.97 4.78 0.98
C LYS A 53 -3.16 3.82 1.06
N LEU A 54 -4.18 4.01 0.21
CA LEU A 54 -5.35 3.14 0.16
C LEU A 54 -4.97 1.70 -0.23
N GLN A 55 -4.04 1.53 -1.18
CA GLN A 55 -3.54 0.22 -1.57
C GLN A 55 -2.83 -0.51 -0.43
N VAL A 56 -1.95 0.19 0.31
CA VAL A 56 -1.27 -0.37 1.48
C VAL A 56 -2.28 -0.73 2.57
N GLN A 57 -3.26 0.13 2.83
CA GLN A 57 -4.32 -0.13 3.81
C GLN A 57 -5.13 -1.37 3.42
N ALA A 58 -5.58 -1.47 2.17
CA ALA A 58 -6.30 -2.64 1.68
C ALA A 58 -5.49 -3.93 1.83
N SER A 59 -4.21 -3.92 1.45
CA SER A 59 -3.34 -5.08 1.63
C SER A 59 -3.08 -5.43 3.10
N THR A 60 -3.09 -4.43 4.00
CA THR A 60 -2.97 -4.65 5.44
C THR A 60 -4.24 -5.27 6.03
N GLU A 61 -5.43 -4.86 5.58
CA GLU A 61 -6.69 -5.51 5.98
C GLU A 61 -6.76 -6.96 5.50
N VAL A 62 -6.29 -7.25 4.29
CA VAL A 62 -6.17 -8.65 3.81
C VAL A 62 -5.21 -9.46 4.69
N LEU A 63 -4.09 -8.88 5.10
CA LEU A 63 -3.14 -9.53 6.00
C LEU A 63 -3.78 -9.84 7.36
N LYS A 64 -4.51 -8.88 7.96
CA LYS A 64 -5.24 -9.09 9.22
C LYS A 64 -6.30 -10.18 9.09
N ALA A 65 -7.10 -10.16 8.03
CA ALA A 65 -8.11 -11.19 7.80
C ALA A 65 -7.49 -12.59 7.63
N ALA A 66 -6.32 -12.68 7.00
CA ALA A 66 -5.57 -13.94 6.90
C ALA A 66 -5.04 -14.39 8.27
N ASP A 67 -4.53 -13.47 9.09
CA ASP A 67 -4.07 -13.75 10.47
C ASP A 67 -5.22 -14.22 11.37
N GLU A 68 -6.38 -13.52 11.33
CA GLU A 68 -7.59 -13.91 12.05
C GLU A 68 -8.09 -15.29 11.62
N MET A 69 -8.09 -15.60 10.31
CA MET A 69 -8.47 -16.92 9.80
C MET A 69 -7.53 -18.02 10.30
N ILE A 70 -6.23 -17.75 10.38
CA ILE A 70 -5.27 -18.70 10.95
C ILE A 70 -5.56 -18.87 12.45
N GLY A 71 -5.78 -17.78 13.17
CA GLY A 71 -6.11 -17.78 14.60
C GLY A 71 -7.34 -18.62 14.91
N THR A 72 -8.45 -18.42 14.19
CA THR A 72 -9.69 -19.19 14.40
C THR A 72 -9.52 -20.69 14.11
N LEU A 73 -8.73 -21.05 13.08
CA LEU A 73 -8.41 -22.45 12.79
C LEU A 73 -7.61 -23.15 13.90
N PHE A 74 -6.80 -22.39 14.65
CA PHE A 74 -6.06 -22.92 15.79
C PHE A 74 -6.90 -22.92 17.07
N ASP A 75 -7.72 -21.90 17.28
CA ASP A 75 -8.61 -21.77 18.44
C ASP A 75 -9.69 -22.88 18.47
N ASP A 76 -10.28 -23.21 17.32
CA ASP A 76 -11.25 -24.32 17.16
C ASP A 76 -10.67 -25.70 17.50
N LYS A 77 -9.33 -25.82 17.61
CA LYS A 77 -8.62 -27.08 17.86
C LYS A 77 -8.15 -27.25 19.31
N THR A 78 -8.45 -26.29 20.19
CA THR A 78 -8.13 -26.28 21.62
C THR A 78 -9.39 -26.36 22.48
#